data_AF-A0A9X2D1X7-F1
#
_entry.id   AF-A0A9X2D1X7-F1
#
_cell.length_a   1.000
_cell.length_b   1.000
_cell.length_c   1.000
_cell.angle_alpha   90.00
_cell.angle_beta   90.00
_cell.angle_gamma   90.00
#
_symmetry.space_group_name_H-M   'P 1'
#
loop_
_entity.id
_entity.type
_entity.pdbx_description
1 polymer ?
#
loop_
_entity_poly.entity_id
_entity_poly.type
_entity_poly.pdbx_seq_one_letter_code
_entity_poly.pdbx_strand_id
1 'polypeptide(L)'
;MTVTTGLSGNEIYCLAKKNYIPGNIVVGNSIHSLGIIGSVGSGFKAMLGGELQQITSLIEEGRETAYKRMLQEAVTNNATGITGVTSQLIIHGANIEFLSIGSVIHADGSANKEKFSTSADGQELYAQLDAGYKPICFSFGNVAYSMGLGRGLLGGLKTLGRGEIKEYSDIFNKTRHLALNRIITHARMYNANAVLGIKTTVLPFGGVNEMLMIGTASHNPQLATDAANDVVTSDMTNIEMWNMANMGYAPMKLLLGTSVYSLGLVGGITSVLKSFFRGEINELTRMIYAARENALAIITEEAKAIGADDVVGVKTYVYQLGNGLVEFLAIGTAVKKSSRIKTESDQLLPQAIVVDKDTFYDSTHADTLSVDINRGAKPINRGSTSLLIPFLIIIFIIISFLLKIGH
;
A
#
# COMPACT_ATOMS: atom_id res chain seq x y z
N MET A 1 -6.22 -17.58 32.45
CA MET A 1 -7.39 -17.17 31.65
C MET A 1 -7.07 -17.51 30.21
N THR A 2 -8.02 -18.07 29.45
CA THR A 2 -7.80 -18.40 28.04
C THR A 2 -7.68 -17.10 27.23
N VAL A 3 -6.69 -17.03 26.33
CA VAL A 3 -6.45 -15.88 25.46
C VAL A 3 -6.98 -16.21 24.06
N THR A 4 -7.75 -15.30 23.46
CA THR A 4 -8.21 -15.39 22.07
C THR A 4 -7.43 -14.39 21.23
N THR A 5 -6.37 -14.83 20.57
CA THR A 5 -5.42 -13.97 19.85
C THR A 5 -5.48 -14.18 18.35
N GLY A 6 -5.18 -13.14 17.57
CA GLY A 6 -4.97 -13.24 16.13
C GLY A 6 -3.53 -13.63 15.75
N LEU A 7 -2.63 -13.77 16.73
CA LEU A 7 -1.24 -14.16 16.53
C LEU A 7 -1.12 -15.65 16.15
N SER A 8 -0.25 -15.93 15.18
CA SER A 8 0.16 -17.28 14.85
C SER A 8 1.14 -17.87 15.87
N GLY A 9 1.38 -19.18 15.79
CA GLY A 9 2.40 -19.83 16.62
C GLY A 9 3.82 -19.31 16.35
N ASN A 10 4.12 -18.93 15.10
CA ASN A 10 5.42 -18.35 14.74
C ASN A 10 5.58 -16.94 15.31
N GLU A 11 4.52 -16.13 15.26
CA GLU A 11 4.48 -14.80 15.86
C GLU A 11 4.67 -14.87 17.38
N ILE A 12 3.93 -15.75 18.07
CA ILE A 12 4.05 -15.95 19.52
C ILE A 12 5.48 -16.37 19.89
N TYR A 13 6.09 -17.27 19.12
CA TYR A 13 7.48 -17.68 19.34
C TYR A 13 8.45 -16.50 19.22
N CYS A 14 8.31 -15.68 18.18
CA CYS A 14 9.16 -14.51 17.96
C CYS A 14 9.00 -13.48 19.08
N LEU A 15 7.77 -13.17 19.46
CA LEU A 15 7.45 -12.23 20.55
C LEU A 15 7.99 -12.70 21.90
N ALA A 16 7.92 -14.00 22.19
CA ALA A 16 8.50 -14.57 23.41
C ALA A 16 10.02 -14.34 23.51
N LYS A 17 10.74 -14.30 22.38
CA LYS A 17 12.18 -13.96 22.34
C LYS A 17 12.47 -12.50 22.67
N LYS A 18 11.46 -11.64 22.65
CA LYS A 18 11.53 -10.25 23.12
C LYS A 18 10.75 -10.03 24.42
N ASN A 19 10.46 -11.12 25.15
CA ASN A 19 9.73 -11.14 26.42
C ASN A 19 8.32 -10.52 26.34
N TYR A 20 7.63 -10.74 25.23
CA TYR A 20 6.20 -10.43 25.10
C TYR A 20 5.37 -11.70 25.10
N ILE A 21 4.25 -11.68 25.82
CA ILE A 21 3.26 -12.76 25.84
C ILE A 21 1.99 -12.34 25.11
N PRO A 22 1.26 -13.28 24.46
CA PRO A 22 0.07 -12.97 23.70
C PRO A 22 -1.09 -12.52 24.60
N GLY A 23 -1.89 -11.59 24.08
CA GLY A 23 -3.16 -11.12 24.63
C GLY A 23 -4.29 -11.24 23.61
N ASN A 24 -5.48 -10.73 23.98
CA ASN A 24 -6.66 -10.87 23.15
C ASN A 24 -6.58 -10.05 21.86
N ILE A 25 -7.30 -10.48 20.83
CA ILE A 25 -7.65 -9.65 19.68
C ILE A 25 -8.47 -8.44 20.16
N VAL A 26 -8.24 -7.29 19.55
CA VAL A 26 -8.97 -6.04 19.81
C VAL A 26 -9.44 -5.44 18.50
N VAL A 27 -10.61 -4.79 18.54
CA VAL A 27 -11.29 -4.28 17.36
C VAL A 27 -11.85 -2.89 17.64
N GLY A 28 -11.77 -2.02 16.64
CA GLY A 28 -12.47 -0.76 16.66
C GLY A 28 -13.13 -0.50 15.32
N ASN A 29 -14.41 -0.15 15.35
CA ASN A 29 -15.19 0.13 14.16
C ASN A 29 -15.72 1.57 14.16
N SER A 30 -15.90 2.17 12.99
CA SER A 30 -16.62 3.43 12.79
C SER A 30 -17.47 3.34 11.53
N ILE A 31 -18.75 3.70 11.60
CA ILE A 31 -19.68 3.58 10.46
C ILE A 31 -20.18 4.98 10.06
N HIS A 32 -20.07 5.31 8.79
CA HIS A 32 -20.54 6.56 8.20
C HIS A 32 -21.50 6.29 7.04
N SER A 33 -22.55 7.10 6.89
CA SER A 33 -23.48 6.95 5.77
C SER A 33 -22.91 7.51 4.46
N LEU A 34 -23.05 6.75 3.36
CA LEU A 34 -22.77 7.21 2.00
C LEU A 34 -23.68 8.35 1.55
N GLY A 35 -24.83 8.56 2.17
CA GLY A 35 -25.70 9.71 1.84
C GLY A 35 -25.00 11.06 2.04
N ILE A 36 -24.09 11.13 3.02
CA ILE A 36 -23.21 12.28 3.28
C ILE A 36 -22.18 12.45 2.16
N ILE A 37 -21.74 11.34 1.56
CA ILE A 37 -20.76 11.33 0.47
C ILE A 37 -21.42 11.53 -0.89
N GLY A 38 -22.68 11.12 -1.08
CA GLY A 38 -23.43 11.30 -2.33
C GLY A 38 -23.89 12.74 -2.55
N SER A 39 -24.25 13.47 -1.48
CA SER A 39 -24.51 14.91 -1.54
C SER A 39 -23.25 15.72 -1.86
N VAL A 40 -22.10 15.24 -1.39
CA VAL A 40 -20.78 15.80 -1.69
C VAL A 40 -20.36 15.42 -3.12
N GLY A 41 -20.38 14.13 -3.48
CA GLY A 41 -19.87 13.52 -4.72
C GLY A 41 -20.54 13.90 -6.03
N SER A 42 -21.80 14.37 -6.01
CA SER A 42 -22.47 14.89 -7.21
C SER A 42 -21.84 16.19 -7.75
N GLY A 43 -21.13 16.95 -6.90
CA GLY A 43 -20.34 18.13 -7.30
C GLY A 43 -18.89 17.84 -7.74
N PHE A 44 -18.30 16.72 -7.32
CA PHE A 44 -16.87 16.42 -7.57
C PHE A 44 -16.57 15.78 -8.92
N LYS A 45 -17.59 15.30 -9.65
CA LYS A 45 -17.43 14.85 -11.05
C LYS A 45 -16.89 15.95 -11.97
N ALA A 46 -16.91 17.22 -11.53
CA ALA A 46 -16.41 18.38 -12.26
C ALA A 46 -15.04 18.91 -11.79
N MET A 47 -14.43 18.37 -10.73
CA MET A 47 -13.15 18.89 -10.24
C MET A 47 -11.96 18.42 -11.09
N LEU A 48 -11.05 19.36 -11.36
CA LEU A 48 -9.74 19.11 -11.94
C LEU A 48 -8.98 18.10 -11.05
N GLY A 49 -8.32 17.12 -11.64
CA GLY A 49 -7.75 15.97 -10.94
C GLY A 49 -6.85 16.33 -9.75
N GLY A 50 -6.76 15.42 -8.78
CA GLY A 50 -6.03 15.64 -7.52
C GLY A 50 -6.87 15.31 -6.30
N GLU A 51 -6.41 15.79 -5.14
CA GLU A 51 -7.02 15.51 -3.84
C GLU A 51 -8.43 16.10 -3.70
N LEU A 52 -9.34 15.29 -3.16
CA LEU A 52 -10.66 15.67 -2.70
C LEU A 52 -10.62 15.82 -1.19
N GLN A 53 -10.33 17.03 -0.71
CA GLN A 53 -10.02 17.27 0.71
C GLN A 53 -11.16 16.86 1.64
N GLN A 54 -12.42 17.17 1.31
CA GLN A 54 -13.55 16.82 2.18
C GLN A 54 -13.74 15.30 2.32
N ILE A 55 -13.54 14.55 1.23
CA ILE A 55 -13.61 13.08 1.26
C ILE A 55 -12.41 12.50 2.02
N THR A 56 -11.23 13.08 1.80
CA THR A 56 -10.02 12.70 2.51
C THR A 56 -10.19 12.84 4.01
N SER A 57 -10.65 13.99 4.49
CA SER A 57 -10.85 14.25 5.92
C SER A 57 -11.92 13.35 6.52
N LEU A 58 -13.00 13.04 5.79
CA LEU A 58 -14.02 12.09 6.25
C LEU A 58 -13.44 10.69 6.44
N ILE A 59 -12.64 10.22 5.49
CA ILE A 59 -11.97 8.91 5.58
C ILE A 59 -10.96 8.90 6.72
N GLU A 60 -10.17 9.97 6.86
CA GLU A 60 -9.19 10.15 7.93
C GLU A 60 -9.86 10.09 9.31
N GLU A 61 -10.93 10.85 9.51
CA GLU A 61 -11.71 10.88 10.76
C GLU A 61 -12.33 9.51 11.08
N GLY A 62 -12.86 8.82 10.06
CA GLY A 62 -13.41 7.48 10.19
C GLY A 62 -12.37 6.46 10.66
N ARG A 63 -11.17 6.48 10.05
CA ARG A 63 -10.04 5.62 10.43
C ARG A 63 -9.51 5.96 11.81
N GLU A 64 -9.34 7.24 12.13
CA GLU A 64 -8.92 7.68 13.47
C GLU A 64 -9.91 7.22 14.55
N THR A 65 -11.21 7.33 14.30
CA THR A 65 -12.25 6.94 15.26
C THR A 65 -12.23 5.44 15.50
N ALA A 66 -12.13 4.64 14.44
CA ALA A 66 -11.96 3.19 14.54
C ALA A 66 -10.70 2.82 15.33
N TYR A 67 -9.56 3.46 15.02
CA TYR A 67 -8.30 3.23 15.71
C TYR A 67 -8.36 3.61 17.20
N LYS A 68 -8.94 4.78 17.55
CA LYS A 68 -9.13 5.21 18.94
C LYS A 68 -9.99 4.22 19.75
N ARG A 69 -11.04 3.66 19.15
CA ARG A 69 -11.88 2.63 19.80
C ARG A 69 -11.11 1.34 20.06
N MET A 70 -10.30 0.89 19.09
CA MET A 70 -9.41 -0.27 19.27
C MET A 70 -8.39 -0.04 20.40
N LEU A 71 -7.79 1.15 20.47
CA LEU A 71 -6.89 1.52 21.57
C LEU A 71 -7.60 1.50 22.94
N GLN A 72 -8.85 1.96 23.01
CA GLN A 72 -9.64 1.92 24.24
C GLN A 72 -9.90 0.48 24.70
N GLU A 73 -10.22 -0.43 23.77
CA GLU A 73 -10.35 -1.86 24.08
C GLU A 73 -9.03 -2.47 24.56
N ALA A 74 -7.91 -2.11 23.94
CA ALA A 74 -6.58 -2.54 24.38
C ALA A 74 -6.24 -2.05 25.80
N VAL A 75 -6.65 -0.84 26.18
CA VAL A 75 -6.51 -0.34 27.56
C VAL A 75 -7.32 -1.20 28.53
N THR A 76 -8.56 -1.57 28.20
CA THR A 76 -9.37 -2.48 29.03
C THR A 76 -8.73 -3.86 29.17
N ASN A 77 -8.01 -4.32 28.14
CA ASN A 77 -7.21 -5.56 28.19
C ASN A 77 -5.87 -5.41 28.93
N ASN A 78 -5.53 -4.23 29.47
CA ASN A 78 -4.22 -3.95 30.08
C ASN A 78 -3.04 -4.26 29.12
N ALA A 79 -3.21 -3.90 27.85
CA ALA A 79 -2.22 -4.10 26.80
C ALA A 79 -0.94 -3.29 27.05
N THR A 80 0.21 -3.90 26.73
CA THR A 80 1.46 -3.17 26.50
C THR A 80 1.58 -2.75 25.04
N GLY A 81 1.33 -3.67 24.12
CA GLY A 81 1.41 -3.40 22.68
C GLY A 81 0.19 -3.92 21.94
N ILE A 82 -0.06 -3.38 20.75
CA ILE A 82 -0.94 -3.99 19.76
C ILE A 82 -0.13 -4.26 18.50
N THR A 83 -0.16 -5.50 18.03
CA THR A 83 0.59 -5.98 16.87
C THR A 83 -0.35 -6.30 15.72
N GLY A 84 0.19 -6.29 14.49
CA GLY A 84 -0.55 -6.61 13.28
C GLY A 84 -1.71 -5.67 13.02
N VAL A 85 -1.59 -4.39 13.38
CA VAL A 85 -2.69 -3.44 13.21
C VAL A 85 -2.99 -3.25 11.74
N THR A 86 -4.22 -3.56 11.34
CA THR A 86 -4.77 -3.30 10.02
C THR A 86 -5.84 -2.21 10.08
N SER A 87 -6.08 -1.52 8.97
CA SER A 87 -7.15 -0.52 8.85
C SER A 87 -7.88 -0.70 7.52
N GLN A 88 -9.10 -1.23 7.57
CA GLN A 88 -9.91 -1.55 6.41
C GLN A 88 -11.02 -0.52 6.20
N LEU A 89 -11.41 -0.37 4.94
CA LEU A 89 -12.60 0.38 4.51
C LEU A 89 -13.51 -0.62 3.82
N ILE A 90 -14.67 -0.89 4.42
CA ILE A 90 -15.65 -1.87 3.95
C ILE A 90 -16.92 -1.13 3.57
N ILE A 91 -17.48 -1.45 2.40
CA ILE A 91 -18.71 -0.82 1.90
C ILE A 91 -19.87 -1.77 2.16
N HIS A 92 -20.83 -1.33 2.97
CA HIS A 92 -22.05 -2.06 3.30
C HIS A 92 -23.27 -1.31 2.78
N GLY A 93 -23.67 -1.60 1.53
CA GLY A 93 -24.84 -0.97 0.90
C GLY A 93 -24.68 0.55 0.83
N ALA A 94 -25.41 1.27 1.68
CA ALA A 94 -25.39 2.72 1.80
C ALA A 94 -24.45 3.26 2.90
N ASN A 95 -23.60 2.42 3.49
CA ASN A 95 -22.69 2.81 4.56
C ASN A 95 -21.24 2.41 4.25
N ILE A 96 -20.32 3.12 4.88
CA ILE A 96 -18.89 2.77 4.95
C ILE A 96 -18.58 2.40 6.39
N GLU A 97 -17.93 1.28 6.57
CA GLU A 97 -17.31 0.87 7.82
C GLU A 97 -15.80 1.01 7.72
N PHE A 98 -15.23 1.72 8.69
CA PHE A 98 -13.80 1.74 8.97
C PHE A 98 -13.54 0.75 10.10
N LEU A 99 -12.66 -0.22 9.86
CA LEU A 99 -12.39 -1.31 10.78
C LEU A 99 -10.90 -1.36 11.09
N SER A 100 -10.55 -1.21 12.36
CA SER A 100 -9.19 -1.41 12.87
C SER A 100 -9.13 -2.66 13.72
N ILE A 101 -8.19 -3.55 13.43
CA ILE A 101 -8.03 -4.84 14.13
C ILE A 101 -6.56 -5.02 14.45
N GLY A 102 -6.24 -5.58 15.62
CA GLY A 102 -4.90 -6.05 15.96
C GLY A 102 -4.92 -7.01 17.14
N SER A 103 -3.77 -7.57 17.48
CA SER A 103 -3.61 -8.49 18.62
C SER A 103 -2.81 -7.84 19.74
N VAL A 104 -3.35 -7.88 20.96
CA VAL A 104 -2.67 -7.37 22.15
C VAL A 104 -1.48 -8.26 22.49
N ILE A 105 -0.43 -7.63 23.00
CA ILE A 105 0.68 -8.28 23.69
C ILE A 105 0.93 -7.62 25.04
N HIS A 106 1.44 -8.39 25.99
CA HIS A 106 1.83 -7.91 27.31
C HIS A 106 3.33 -8.08 27.50
N ALA A 107 4.00 -7.04 28.02
CA ALA A 107 5.38 -7.17 28.44
C ALA A 107 5.48 -8.12 29.64
N ASP A 108 6.40 -9.07 29.54
CA ASP A 108 6.82 -9.95 30.62
C ASP A 108 8.31 -9.70 30.93
N GLY A 109 8.71 -9.97 32.17
CA GLY A 109 10.10 -9.80 32.63
C GLY A 109 10.71 -8.43 32.29
N SER A 110 11.73 -8.43 31.43
CA SER A 110 12.53 -7.26 31.05
C SER A 110 12.05 -6.52 29.79
N ALA A 111 10.91 -6.90 29.19
CA ALA A 111 10.37 -6.20 28.03
C ALA A 111 10.05 -4.72 28.31
N ASN A 112 10.10 -3.89 27.26
CA ASN A 112 9.65 -2.50 27.36
C ASN A 112 8.15 -2.45 27.68
N LYS A 113 7.80 -1.67 28.71
CA LYS A 113 6.43 -1.48 29.20
C LYS A 113 5.74 -0.22 28.65
N GLU A 114 6.45 0.60 27.88
CA GLU A 114 5.86 1.71 27.15
C GLU A 114 4.77 1.19 26.21
N LYS A 115 3.63 1.91 26.20
CA LYS A 115 2.50 1.51 25.36
C LYS A 115 2.77 1.84 23.91
N PHE A 116 2.48 0.90 23.02
CA PHE A 116 2.61 1.12 21.58
C PHE A 116 1.55 0.38 20.77
N SER A 117 1.50 0.71 19.49
CA SER A 117 0.81 -0.09 18.47
C SER A 117 1.68 -0.14 17.22
N THR A 118 1.52 -1.17 16.39
CA THR A 118 2.35 -1.37 15.20
C THR A 118 1.55 -2.06 14.11
N SER A 119 1.81 -1.68 12.84
CA SER A 119 1.32 -2.41 11.68
C SER A 119 2.04 -3.75 11.48
N ALA A 120 3.22 -3.93 12.09
CA ALA A 120 4.01 -5.13 12.00
C ALA A 120 3.33 -6.27 12.76
N ASP A 121 3.24 -7.44 12.12
CA ASP A 121 2.87 -8.67 12.81
C ASP A 121 3.94 -9.09 13.83
N GLY A 122 3.73 -10.16 14.59
CA GLY A 122 4.67 -10.58 15.62
C GLY A 122 6.06 -10.99 15.09
N GLN A 123 6.16 -11.47 13.85
CA GLN A 123 7.43 -11.83 13.22
C GLN A 123 8.20 -10.56 12.80
N GLU A 124 7.50 -9.63 12.14
CA GLU A 124 8.05 -8.34 11.73
C GLU A 124 8.41 -7.46 12.92
N LEU A 125 7.61 -7.46 13.99
CA LEU A 125 7.91 -6.72 15.22
C LEU A 125 9.18 -7.26 15.89
N TYR A 126 9.40 -8.57 15.89
CA TYR A 126 10.66 -9.13 16.38
C TYR A 126 11.86 -8.56 15.61
N ALA A 127 11.81 -8.58 14.27
CA ALA A 127 12.89 -8.06 13.42
C ALA A 127 13.11 -6.55 13.65
N GLN A 128 12.03 -5.79 13.80
CA GLN A 128 12.07 -4.36 14.08
C GLN A 128 12.76 -4.05 15.41
N LEU A 129 12.38 -4.75 16.49
CA LEU A 129 12.97 -4.59 17.82
C LEU A 129 14.45 -4.99 17.80
N ASP A 130 14.79 -6.09 17.13
CA ASP A 130 16.16 -6.59 17.03
C ASP A 130 17.07 -5.66 16.23
N ALA A 131 16.55 -4.94 15.24
CA ALA A 131 17.26 -3.87 14.54
C ALA A 131 17.38 -2.56 15.36
N GLY A 132 16.93 -2.55 16.61
CA GLY A 132 17.05 -1.44 17.55
C GLY A 132 15.98 -0.34 17.39
N TYR A 133 14.91 -0.61 16.64
CA TYR A 133 13.78 0.31 16.51
C TYR A 133 12.75 0.04 17.60
N LYS A 134 12.37 1.08 18.33
CA LYS A 134 11.29 1.03 19.32
C LYS A 134 9.98 1.47 18.66
N PRO A 135 8.96 0.61 18.56
CA PRO A 135 7.66 1.02 18.02
C PRO A 135 6.99 2.03 18.96
N ILE A 136 6.27 2.99 18.39
CA ILE A 136 5.51 4.02 19.12
C ILE A 136 4.04 3.89 18.79
N CYS A 137 3.66 3.97 17.52
CA CYS A 137 2.28 3.83 17.12
C CYS A 137 2.11 3.34 15.67
N PHE A 138 0.97 2.69 15.43
CA PHE A 138 0.42 2.49 14.11
C PHE A 138 0.19 3.86 13.48
N SER A 139 0.82 4.09 12.34
CA SER A 139 0.77 5.34 11.62
C SER A 139 0.16 5.12 10.25
N PHE A 140 -0.62 6.10 9.80
CA PHE A 140 -1.25 6.08 8.49
C PHE A 140 -1.33 7.48 7.89
N GLY A 141 -1.41 7.53 6.56
CA GLY A 141 -1.68 8.73 5.77
C GLY A 141 -2.53 8.38 4.56
N ASN A 142 -3.69 9.00 4.43
CA ASN A 142 -4.63 8.76 3.34
C ASN A 142 -4.80 9.99 2.43
N VAL A 143 -5.12 9.76 1.17
CA VAL A 143 -5.53 10.78 0.21
C VAL A 143 -6.67 10.20 -0.63
N ALA A 144 -7.84 10.83 -0.57
CA ALA A 144 -8.88 10.58 -1.56
C ALA A 144 -8.63 11.48 -2.77
N TYR A 145 -8.56 10.91 -3.97
CA TYR A 145 -8.28 11.67 -5.18
C TYR A 145 -9.15 11.22 -6.35
N SER A 146 -9.37 12.14 -7.29
CA SER A 146 -9.97 11.84 -8.59
C SER A 146 -8.90 11.93 -9.68
N MET A 147 -9.03 11.09 -10.70
CA MET A 147 -8.12 11.13 -11.85
C MET A 147 -8.45 12.29 -12.82
N GLY A 148 -9.57 13.01 -12.62
CA GLY A 148 -9.95 14.15 -13.45
C GLY A 148 -10.11 13.83 -14.94
N LEU A 149 -10.33 12.56 -15.33
CA LEU A 149 -10.37 12.09 -16.73
C LEU A 149 -11.67 12.49 -17.48
N GLY A 150 -12.08 13.75 -17.35
CA GLY A 150 -13.17 14.33 -18.15
C GLY A 150 -12.70 14.80 -19.53
N ARG A 151 -13.62 14.87 -20.50
CA ARG A 151 -13.41 15.31 -21.89
C ARG A 151 -12.62 16.64 -22.04
N GLY A 152 -12.63 17.51 -21.04
CA GLY A 152 -12.01 18.84 -21.10
C GLY A 152 -10.49 18.89 -20.88
N LEU A 153 -9.89 17.94 -20.16
CA LEU A 153 -8.44 17.93 -19.89
C LEU A 153 -7.65 17.42 -21.11
N LEU A 154 -8.11 16.35 -21.78
CA LEU A 154 -7.47 15.79 -22.98
C LEU A 154 -7.27 16.78 -24.14
N GLY A 155 -8.07 17.86 -24.22
CA GLY A 155 -7.95 18.88 -25.27
C GLY A 155 -6.85 19.92 -25.06
N GLY A 156 -6.31 20.07 -23.84
CA GLY A 156 -5.32 21.10 -23.50
C GLY A 156 -3.99 20.58 -22.97
N LEU A 157 -3.82 19.25 -22.88
CA LEU A 157 -2.63 18.62 -22.30
C LEU A 157 -1.43 18.72 -23.25
N LYS A 158 -0.28 19.15 -22.71
CA LYS A 158 0.96 19.21 -23.46
C LYS A 158 1.65 17.87 -23.39
N THR A 159 1.61 17.11 -24.48
CA THR A 159 2.55 16.01 -24.66
C THR A 159 3.94 16.59 -24.86
N LEU A 160 4.85 16.35 -23.92
CA LEU A 160 6.22 16.82 -24.01
C LEU A 160 7.15 15.63 -24.16
N GLY A 161 7.47 15.28 -25.41
CA GLY A 161 8.38 14.18 -25.74
C GLY A 161 7.76 12.78 -25.57
N ARG A 162 8.03 11.89 -26.54
CA ARG A 162 7.81 10.42 -26.54
C ARG A 162 6.45 9.84 -26.03
N GLY A 163 5.44 10.67 -25.76
CA GLY A 163 4.09 10.23 -25.36
C GLY A 163 3.74 10.38 -23.88
N GLU A 164 4.62 10.96 -23.05
CA GLU A 164 4.28 11.28 -21.64
C GLU A 164 3.26 12.43 -21.58
N ILE A 165 2.28 12.29 -20.69
CA ILE A 165 1.40 13.38 -20.27
C ILE A 165 1.82 13.85 -18.88
N LYS A 166 2.64 14.91 -18.85
CA LYS A 166 3.27 15.41 -17.63
C LYS A 166 2.26 15.84 -16.58
N GLU A 167 1.16 16.48 -16.96
CA GLU A 167 0.15 16.94 -16.00
C GLU A 167 -0.52 15.77 -15.26
N TYR A 168 -0.69 14.60 -15.91
CA TYR A 168 -1.14 13.40 -15.22
C TYR A 168 -0.05 12.82 -14.32
N SER A 169 1.18 12.68 -14.84
CA SER A 169 2.33 12.27 -14.02
C SER A 169 2.44 13.10 -12.74
N ASP A 170 2.31 14.42 -12.85
CA ASP A 170 2.40 15.37 -11.75
C ASP A 170 1.27 15.19 -10.72
N ILE A 171 0.03 14.95 -11.17
CA ILE A 171 -1.10 14.68 -10.25
C ILE A 171 -0.82 13.43 -9.42
N PHE A 172 -0.41 12.33 -10.07
CA PHE A 172 -0.13 11.08 -9.40
C PHE A 172 1.07 11.18 -8.44
N ASN A 173 2.16 11.82 -8.88
CA ASN A 173 3.31 12.07 -8.03
C ASN A 173 2.93 12.93 -6.82
N LYS A 174 2.20 14.04 -7.02
CA LYS A 174 1.74 14.91 -5.93
C LYS A 174 0.87 14.16 -4.94
N THR A 175 -0.08 13.33 -5.41
CA THR A 175 -0.94 12.53 -4.53
C THR A 175 -0.15 11.53 -3.69
N ARG A 176 0.82 10.82 -4.28
CA ARG A 176 1.67 9.88 -3.56
C ARG A 176 2.53 10.56 -2.48
N HIS A 177 3.15 11.67 -2.83
CA HIS A 177 3.96 12.45 -1.89
C HIS A 177 3.11 13.07 -0.79
N LEU A 178 1.86 13.45 -1.07
CA LEU A 178 0.95 13.94 -0.04
C LEU A 178 0.59 12.84 0.97
N ALA A 179 0.30 11.61 0.50
CA ALA A 179 0.06 10.48 1.40
C ALA A 179 1.28 10.17 2.28
N LEU A 180 2.48 10.20 1.69
CA LEU A 180 3.74 10.02 2.42
C LEU A 180 3.96 11.12 3.46
N ASN A 181 3.72 12.38 3.10
CA ASN A 181 3.83 13.51 4.03
C ASN A 181 2.83 13.41 5.19
N ARG A 182 1.64 12.87 4.96
CA ARG A 182 0.64 12.64 6.02
C ARG A 182 1.09 11.59 7.02
N ILE A 183 1.58 10.44 6.57
CA ILE A 183 2.07 9.42 7.50
C ILE A 183 3.32 9.90 8.25
N ILE A 184 4.20 10.69 7.61
CA ILE A 184 5.32 11.36 8.29
C ILE A 184 4.81 12.34 9.36
N THR A 185 3.82 13.17 9.02
CA THR A 185 3.23 14.14 9.96
C THR A 185 2.61 13.43 11.15
N HIS A 186 1.90 12.33 10.90
CA HIS A 186 1.34 11.47 11.94
C HIS A 186 2.45 10.93 12.86
N ALA A 187 3.56 10.43 12.31
CA ALA A 187 4.70 9.97 13.11
C ALA A 187 5.33 11.09 13.95
N ARG A 188 5.51 12.29 13.38
CA ARG A 188 6.05 13.47 14.08
C ARG A 188 5.20 13.86 15.29
N MET A 189 3.87 13.76 15.22
CA MET A 189 2.99 14.07 16.35
C MET A 189 3.30 13.23 17.60
N TYR A 190 3.90 12.05 17.41
CA TYR A 190 4.30 11.14 18.49
C TYR A 190 5.81 11.11 18.76
N ASN A 191 6.57 12.09 18.25
CA ASN A 191 8.03 12.18 18.36
C ASN A 191 8.79 10.96 17.81
N ALA A 192 8.22 10.26 16.84
CA ALA A 192 8.92 9.22 16.11
C ALA A 192 9.93 9.82 15.13
N ASN A 193 11.04 9.12 14.91
CA ASN A 193 12.06 9.50 13.94
C ASN A 193 12.13 8.54 12.74
N ALA A 194 11.20 7.60 12.66
CA ALA A 194 11.07 6.64 11.57
C ALA A 194 9.62 6.21 11.35
N VAL A 195 9.26 5.87 10.11
CA VAL A 195 8.08 5.08 9.77
C VAL A 195 8.52 3.90 8.90
N LEU A 196 8.32 2.69 9.43
CA LEU A 196 8.84 1.45 8.85
C LEU A 196 7.71 0.57 8.31
N GLY A 197 8.05 -0.35 7.41
CA GLY A 197 7.10 -1.30 6.85
C GLY A 197 5.95 -0.62 6.11
N ILE A 198 6.22 0.50 5.44
CA ILE A 198 5.15 1.28 4.79
C ILE A 198 4.50 0.45 3.68
N LYS A 199 3.25 0.08 3.89
CA LYS A 199 2.40 -0.58 2.90
C LYS A 199 1.51 0.45 2.24
N THR A 200 1.63 0.58 0.92
CA THR A 200 0.78 1.46 0.11
C THR A 200 -0.35 0.66 -0.54
N THR A 201 -1.59 1.07 -0.31
CA THR A 201 -2.77 0.52 -0.99
C THR A 201 -3.52 1.62 -1.72
N VAL A 202 -4.12 1.23 -2.85
CA VAL A 202 -5.12 2.03 -3.57
C VAL A 202 -6.42 1.26 -3.55
N LEU A 203 -7.49 1.90 -3.06
CA LEU A 203 -8.83 1.36 -2.91
C LEU A 203 -9.82 2.23 -3.69
N PRO A 204 -10.53 1.69 -4.70
CA PRO A 204 -11.58 2.43 -5.38
C PRO A 204 -12.80 2.55 -4.46
N PHE A 205 -13.37 3.75 -4.41
CA PHE A 205 -14.49 4.08 -3.54
C PHE A 205 -15.39 5.12 -4.22
N GLY A 206 -16.65 4.78 -4.54
CA GLY A 206 -17.64 5.78 -4.99
C GLY A 206 -17.26 6.63 -6.22
N GLY A 207 -16.39 6.14 -7.11
CA GLY A 207 -15.87 6.89 -8.26
C GLY A 207 -14.64 7.76 -7.97
N VAL A 208 -14.09 7.67 -6.76
CA VAL A 208 -12.81 8.23 -6.34
C VAL A 208 -11.86 7.09 -5.95
N ASN A 209 -10.57 7.38 -5.82
CA ASN A 209 -9.60 6.43 -5.29
C ASN A 209 -9.09 6.91 -3.94
N GLU A 210 -9.05 6.04 -2.95
CA GLU A 210 -8.28 6.27 -1.73
C GLU A 210 -6.89 5.67 -1.92
N MET A 211 -5.87 6.50 -1.78
CA MET A 211 -4.51 6.04 -1.52
C MET A 211 -4.29 6.04 -0.02
N LEU A 212 -3.90 4.90 0.54
CA LEU A 212 -3.59 4.73 1.96
C LEU A 212 -2.17 4.20 2.10
N MET A 213 -1.38 4.88 2.91
CA MET A 213 -0.12 4.36 3.43
C MET A 213 -0.32 4.01 4.90
N ILE A 214 0.08 2.82 5.32
CA ILE A 214 0.13 2.40 6.72
C ILE A 214 1.54 1.91 7.06
N GLY A 215 1.97 2.09 8.29
CA GLY A 215 3.27 1.64 8.76
C GLY A 215 3.40 1.78 10.27
N THR A 216 4.61 1.57 10.78
CA THR A 216 4.90 1.70 12.21
C THR A 216 5.80 2.90 12.47
N ALA A 217 5.24 3.93 13.10
CA ALA A 217 6.02 5.03 13.63
C ALA A 217 6.89 4.51 14.78
N SER A 218 8.18 4.79 14.71
CA SER A 218 9.20 4.21 15.58
C SER A 218 10.28 5.22 15.93
N HIS A 219 11.02 4.93 16.99
CA HIS A 219 12.22 5.66 17.36
C HIS A 219 13.44 4.75 17.36
N ASN A 220 14.50 5.15 16.66
CA ASN A 220 15.80 4.50 16.72
C ASN A 220 16.91 5.54 16.95
N PRO A 221 17.63 5.49 18.09
CA PRO A 221 18.70 6.44 18.38
C PRO A 221 19.95 6.28 17.49
N GLN A 222 20.05 5.17 16.73
CA GLN A 222 21.17 4.92 15.82
C GLN A 222 21.04 5.72 14.51
N LEU A 223 19.84 6.22 14.19
CA LEU A 223 19.59 7.03 13.00
C LEU A 223 20.23 8.42 13.15
N ALA A 224 20.91 8.85 12.09
CA ALA A 224 21.31 10.24 11.94
C ALA A 224 20.16 11.01 11.31
N THR A 225 19.39 11.72 12.12
CA THR A 225 18.36 12.64 11.64
C THR A 225 18.85 14.08 11.70
N ASP A 226 18.38 14.91 10.77
CA ASP A 226 18.61 16.36 10.75
C ASP A 226 17.29 17.10 10.59
N ALA A 227 17.32 18.44 10.55
CA ALA A 227 16.11 19.25 10.44
C ALA A 227 15.36 19.05 9.10
N ALA A 228 16.02 18.54 8.05
CA ALA A 228 15.41 18.30 6.75
C ALA A 228 14.85 16.87 6.60
N ASN A 229 15.41 15.91 7.34
CA ASN A 229 15.01 14.50 7.40
C ASN A 229 14.92 14.04 8.86
N ASP A 230 13.98 14.62 9.60
CA ASP A 230 13.72 14.30 11.00
C ASP A 230 13.02 12.94 11.18
N VAL A 231 12.30 12.48 10.15
CA VAL A 231 11.62 11.18 10.12
C VAL A 231 12.00 10.39 8.87
N VAL A 232 12.71 9.27 9.06
CA VAL A 232 13.04 8.36 7.96
C VAL A 232 11.81 7.55 7.55
N THR A 233 11.72 7.18 6.27
CA THR A 233 10.60 6.37 5.76
C THR A 233 11.11 5.20 4.93
N SER A 234 10.42 4.06 5.00
CA SER A 234 10.84 2.83 4.30
C SER A 234 9.65 1.93 3.98
N ASP A 235 9.59 1.42 2.76
CA ASP A 235 8.66 0.34 2.34
C ASP A 235 9.27 -1.06 2.47
N MET A 236 10.54 -1.18 2.88
CA MET A 236 11.12 -2.46 3.26
C MET A 236 10.28 -3.09 4.37
N THR A 237 10.02 -4.38 4.24
CA THR A 237 9.55 -5.22 5.35
C THR A 237 10.51 -5.08 6.52
N ASN A 238 10.05 -5.33 7.75
CA ASN A 238 10.94 -5.22 8.90
C ASN A 238 12.06 -6.27 8.88
N ILE A 239 11.83 -7.39 8.17
CA ILE A 239 12.82 -8.44 7.92
C ILE A 239 13.91 -7.95 6.94
N GLU A 240 13.53 -7.33 5.83
CA GLU A 240 14.49 -6.70 4.90
C GLU A 240 15.28 -5.59 5.59
N MET A 241 14.60 -4.76 6.39
CA MET A 241 15.24 -3.70 7.17
C MET A 241 16.26 -4.26 8.15
N TRP A 242 15.95 -5.37 8.85
CA TRP A 242 16.91 -6.06 9.70
C TRP A 242 18.14 -6.53 8.92
N ASN A 243 17.96 -7.10 7.72
CA ASN A 243 19.09 -7.55 6.90
C ASN A 243 19.99 -6.37 6.49
N MET A 244 19.39 -5.25 6.09
CA MET A 244 20.13 -4.03 5.75
C MET A 244 20.86 -3.48 6.97
N ALA A 245 20.21 -3.48 8.14
CA ALA A 245 20.80 -3.02 9.39
C ALA A 245 21.99 -3.90 9.81
N ASN A 246 21.90 -5.23 9.66
CA ASN A 246 22.99 -6.16 9.93
C ASN A 246 24.20 -5.94 8.99
N MET A 247 23.94 -5.45 7.78
CA MET A 247 24.98 -5.03 6.83
C MET A 247 25.48 -3.59 7.03
N GLY A 248 24.96 -2.88 8.04
CA GLY A 248 25.34 -1.50 8.34
C GLY A 248 24.72 -0.46 7.39
N TYR A 249 23.50 -0.68 6.90
CA TYR A 249 22.76 0.29 6.09
C TYR A 249 21.54 0.81 6.85
N ALA A 250 21.35 2.12 6.86
CA ALA A 250 20.17 2.80 7.40
C ALA A 250 19.20 3.20 6.26
N PRO A 251 17.88 3.07 6.45
CA PRO A 251 16.90 3.70 5.58
C PRO A 251 16.96 5.22 5.73
N MET A 252 16.71 5.93 4.63
CA MET A 252 16.58 7.39 4.61
C MET A 252 15.17 7.82 4.23
N LYS A 253 14.66 7.36 3.10
CA LYS A 253 13.38 7.83 2.56
C LYS A 253 12.73 6.81 1.63
N LEU A 254 11.41 6.69 1.72
CA LEU A 254 10.58 6.03 0.72
C LEU A 254 10.47 6.94 -0.50
N LEU A 255 10.89 6.42 -1.66
CA LEU A 255 10.90 7.13 -2.93
C LEU A 255 9.80 6.62 -3.84
N LEU A 256 9.12 7.53 -4.53
CA LEU A 256 7.97 7.23 -5.39
C LEU A 256 8.10 8.00 -6.71
N GLY A 257 8.28 7.28 -7.82
CA GLY A 257 8.38 7.87 -9.15
C GLY A 257 7.26 7.36 -10.05
N THR A 258 6.47 8.27 -10.62
CA THR A 258 5.36 7.94 -11.54
C THR A 258 5.53 8.64 -12.87
N SER A 259 5.20 7.93 -13.95
CA SER A 259 5.09 8.51 -15.30
C SER A 259 3.87 7.96 -16.05
N VAL A 260 3.09 8.84 -16.67
CA VAL A 260 1.82 8.51 -17.35
C VAL A 260 1.93 8.78 -18.85
N TYR A 261 1.60 7.79 -19.68
CA TYR A 261 1.69 7.85 -21.14
C TYR A 261 0.34 7.64 -21.82
N SER A 262 0.16 8.21 -23.01
CA SER A 262 -1.03 8.02 -23.85
C SER A 262 -0.78 7.09 -25.02
N LEU A 263 -1.47 5.95 -25.02
CA LEU A 263 -1.59 5.03 -26.15
C LEU A 263 -2.42 5.61 -27.30
N GLY A 264 -3.32 6.57 -27.02
CA GLY A 264 -4.29 7.10 -27.99
C GLY A 264 -3.83 8.33 -28.78
N LEU A 265 -2.83 9.07 -28.29
CA LEU A 265 -2.32 10.27 -28.96
C LEU A 265 -1.16 9.97 -29.93
N VAL A 266 -0.46 8.84 -29.74
CA VAL A 266 0.60 8.37 -30.62
C VAL A 266 -0.01 7.52 -31.74
N GLY A 267 -0.68 8.19 -32.69
CA GLY A 267 -1.02 7.64 -34.00
C GLY A 267 -2.32 6.81 -34.09
N GLY A 268 -3.45 7.48 -34.34
CA GLY A 268 -4.61 6.95 -35.07
C GLY A 268 -4.87 5.44 -34.99
N ILE A 269 -5.33 4.97 -33.84
CA ILE A 269 -5.55 3.56 -33.49
C ILE A 269 -6.40 2.80 -34.54
N THR A 270 -7.31 3.45 -35.25
CA THR A 270 -8.17 2.79 -36.26
C THR A 270 -7.45 2.38 -37.54
N SER A 271 -6.29 2.96 -37.87
CA SER A 271 -5.54 2.63 -39.09
C SER A 271 -4.39 1.64 -38.85
N VAL A 272 -3.84 1.56 -37.64
CA VAL A 272 -2.74 0.64 -37.27
C VAL A 272 -3.26 -0.75 -36.86
N LEU A 273 -4.40 -0.82 -36.16
CA LEU A 273 -5.02 -2.09 -35.77
C LEU A 273 -5.50 -2.92 -36.97
N LYS A 274 -5.78 -2.28 -38.12
CA LYS A 274 -6.19 -2.99 -39.34
C LYS A 274 -5.04 -3.69 -40.07
N SER A 275 -3.76 -3.43 -39.75
CA SER A 275 -2.63 -4.02 -40.47
C SER A 275 -1.75 -5.01 -39.66
N PHE A 276 -2.03 -5.27 -38.38
CA PHE A 276 -1.06 -5.93 -37.48
C PHE A 276 -1.57 -7.19 -36.74
N PHE A 277 -1.96 -8.22 -37.47
CA PHE A 277 -2.34 -9.53 -36.89
C PHE A 277 -1.15 -10.43 -36.47
N ARG A 278 0.12 -9.97 -36.46
CA ARG A 278 1.28 -10.89 -36.38
C ARG A 278 2.63 -10.37 -35.82
N GLY A 279 2.67 -9.45 -34.85
CA GLY A 279 3.97 -9.03 -34.27
C GLY A 279 3.92 -8.12 -33.03
N GLU A 280 5.09 -7.86 -32.44
CA GLU A 280 5.29 -6.90 -31.34
C GLU A 280 4.89 -5.47 -31.79
N ILE A 281 4.09 -4.77 -30.98
CA ILE A 281 3.79 -3.35 -31.20
C ILE A 281 5.00 -2.55 -30.69
N ASN A 282 6.01 -2.39 -31.55
CA ASN A 282 7.29 -1.74 -31.24
C ASN A 282 7.09 -0.37 -30.53
N GLU A 283 6.06 0.38 -30.91
CA GLU A 283 5.73 1.68 -30.28
C GLU A 283 5.16 1.55 -28.87
N LEU A 284 4.30 0.57 -28.59
CA LEU A 284 3.82 0.29 -27.23
C LEU A 284 5.00 -0.14 -26.34
N THR A 285 5.84 -1.04 -26.85
CA THR A 285 7.04 -1.48 -26.13
C THR A 285 7.94 -0.29 -25.78
N ARG A 286 8.25 0.57 -26.76
CA ARG A 286 9.07 1.77 -26.55
C ARG A 286 8.47 2.73 -25.52
N MET A 287 7.14 2.95 -25.54
CA MET A 287 6.47 3.79 -24.55
C MET A 287 6.59 3.22 -23.14
N ILE A 288 6.39 1.92 -22.95
CA ILE A 288 6.55 1.28 -21.63
C ILE A 288 8.00 1.37 -21.14
N TYR A 289 8.99 1.19 -22.03
CA TYR A 289 10.40 1.40 -21.67
C TYR A 289 10.68 2.85 -21.28
N ALA A 290 10.17 3.83 -22.03
CA ALA A 290 10.35 5.25 -21.71
C ALA A 290 9.66 5.63 -20.39
N ALA A 291 8.44 5.13 -20.13
CA ALA A 291 7.73 5.34 -18.87
C ALA A 291 8.49 4.75 -17.68
N ARG A 292 9.05 3.55 -17.86
CA ARG A 292 9.91 2.89 -16.87
C ARG A 292 11.18 3.69 -16.60
N GLU A 293 11.90 4.07 -17.64
CA GLU A 293 13.15 4.82 -17.55
C GLU A 293 12.92 6.13 -16.79
N ASN A 294 11.86 6.88 -17.12
CA ASN A 294 11.52 8.12 -16.45
C ASN A 294 11.14 7.91 -14.97
N ALA A 295 10.28 6.94 -14.67
CA ALA A 295 9.90 6.64 -13.28
C ALA A 295 11.10 6.24 -12.41
N LEU A 296 12.05 5.46 -12.96
CA LEU A 296 13.29 5.09 -12.28
C LEU A 296 14.26 6.26 -12.15
N ALA A 297 14.31 7.16 -13.14
CA ALA A 297 15.11 8.38 -13.08
C ALA A 297 14.65 9.27 -11.92
N ILE A 298 13.34 9.47 -11.75
CA ILE A 298 12.76 10.27 -10.66
C ILE A 298 13.27 9.79 -9.29
N ILE A 299 13.12 8.51 -8.96
CA ILE A 299 13.57 8.00 -7.65
C ILE A 299 15.10 8.06 -7.52
N THR A 300 15.84 7.85 -8.61
CA THR A 300 17.31 7.92 -8.59
C THR A 300 17.80 9.35 -8.34
N GLU A 301 17.18 10.34 -8.95
CA GLU A 301 17.48 11.76 -8.75
C GLU A 301 17.14 12.20 -7.33
N GLU A 302 15.99 11.79 -6.80
CA GLU A 302 15.61 12.07 -5.42
C GLU A 302 16.57 11.44 -4.41
N ALA A 303 16.99 10.19 -4.62
CA ALA A 303 18.00 9.51 -3.80
C ALA A 303 19.32 10.27 -3.77
N LYS A 304 19.81 10.71 -4.94
CA LYS A 304 21.03 11.51 -5.06
C LYS A 304 20.89 12.84 -4.34
N ALA A 305 19.74 13.51 -4.47
CA ALA A 305 19.48 14.80 -3.85
C ALA A 305 19.53 14.75 -2.32
N ILE A 306 19.16 13.62 -1.71
CA ILE A 306 19.27 13.40 -0.26
C ILE A 306 20.59 12.74 0.17
N GLY A 307 21.52 12.50 -0.76
CA GLY A 307 22.83 11.91 -0.48
C GLY A 307 22.75 10.45 0.00
N ALA A 308 21.78 9.70 -0.50
CA ALA A 308 21.71 8.25 -0.34
C ALA A 308 22.77 7.56 -1.21
N ASP A 309 23.24 6.39 -0.74
CA ASP A 309 24.20 5.58 -1.48
C ASP A 309 23.50 4.74 -2.56
N ASP A 310 22.33 4.17 -2.21
CA ASP A 310 21.58 3.25 -3.05
C ASP A 310 20.06 3.43 -2.90
N VAL A 311 19.30 2.87 -3.85
CA VAL A 311 17.84 2.64 -3.72
C VAL A 311 17.58 1.14 -3.79
N VAL A 312 17.05 0.58 -2.71
CA VAL A 312 16.83 -0.87 -2.57
C VAL A 312 15.35 -1.23 -2.61
N GLY A 313 15.06 -2.51 -2.87
CA GLY A 313 13.69 -3.02 -2.86
C GLY A 313 12.80 -2.43 -3.96
N VAL A 314 13.38 -1.94 -5.06
CA VAL A 314 12.63 -1.27 -6.13
C VAL A 314 11.58 -2.21 -6.73
N LYS A 315 10.31 -1.86 -6.57
CA LYS A 315 9.17 -2.54 -7.18
C LYS A 315 8.58 -1.64 -8.26
N THR A 316 8.20 -2.24 -9.38
CA THR A 316 7.58 -1.51 -10.50
C THR A 316 6.19 -2.04 -10.81
N TYR A 317 5.26 -1.12 -11.08
CA TYR A 317 3.88 -1.45 -11.41
C TYR A 317 3.45 -0.72 -12.67
N VAL A 318 2.58 -1.38 -13.46
CA VAL A 318 1.96 -0.80 -14.65
C VAL A 318 0.46 -0.86 -14.48
N TYR A 319 -0.21 0.29 -14.60
CA TYR A 319 -1.68 0.39 -14.49
C TYR A 319 -2.28 0.94 -15.78
N GLN A 320 -3.39 0.35 -16.22
CA GLN A 320 -4.20 0.92 -17.29
C GLN A 320 -5.28 1.81 -16.67
N LEU A 321 -5.22 3.12 -16.91
CA LEU A 321 -6.09 4.11 -16.26
C LEU A 321 -7.42 4.37 -17.02
N GLY A 322 -7.62 3.70 -18.16
CA GLY A 322 -8.70 3.99 -19.10
C GLY A 322 -8.33 5.07 -20.12
N ASN A 323 -9.17 5.27 -21.13
CA ASN A 323 -8.95 6.26 -22.22
C ASN A 323 -7.60 6.14 -22.94
N GLY A 324 -7.03 4.94 -22.98
CA GLY A 324 -5.71 4.70 -23.56
C GLY A 324 -4.55 5.27 -22.73
N LEU A 325 -4.73 5.55 -21.45
CA LEU A 325 -3.63 5.98 -20.57
C LEU A 325 -3.02 4.79 -19.83
N VAL A 326 -1.70 4.81 -19.72
CA VAL A 326 -0.92 3.84 -18.94
C VAL A 326 -0.05 4.59 -17.95
N GLU A 327 -0.09 4.15 -16.70
CA GLU A 327 0.77 4.63 -15.63
C GLU A 327 1.87 3.62 -15.37
N PHE A 328 3.11 4.10 -15.23
CA PHE A 328 4.22 3.35 -14.68
C PHE A 328 4.61 3.94 -13.34
N LEU A 329 4.65 3.11 -12.30
CA LEU A 329 5.08 3.46 -10.94
C LEU A 329 6.34 2.69 -10.58
N ALA A 330 7.34 3.39 -10.04
CA ALA A 330 8.47 2.82 -9.33
C ALA A 330 8.42 3.26 -7.86
N ILE A 331 8.62 2.32 -6.94
CA ILE A 331 8.68 2.55 -5.50
C ILE A 331 9.87 1.81 -4.92
N GLY A 332 10.60 2.41 -3.98
CA GLY A 332 11.70 1.77 -3.28
C GLY A 332 12.23 2.64 -2.14
N THR A 333 13.19 2.13 -1.38
CA THR A 333 13.73 2.84 -0.22
C THR A 333 15.17 3.29 -0.48
N ALA A 334 15.43 4.58 -0.30
CA ALA A 334 16.79 5.12 -0.29
C ALA A 334 17.52 4.68 0.98
N VAL A 335 18.76 4.22 0.85
CA VAL A 335 19.58 3.75 1.98
C VAL A 335 20.95 4.39 1.98
N LYS A 336 21.56 4.44 3.16
CA LYS A 336 22.92 4.94 3.37
C LYS A 336 23.70 4.06 4.30
N LYS A 337 24.95 3.79 3.95
CA LYS A 337 25.87 3.05 4.79
C LYS A 337 26.18 3.85 6.05
N SER A 338 26.08 3.21 7.20
CA SER A 338 26.28 3.81 8.51
C SER A 338 26.97 2.82 9.43
N SER A 339 28.09 3.24 10.03
CA SER A 339 28.79 2.45 11.05
C SER A 339 28.05 2.40 12.40
N ARG A 340 26.94 3.14 12.54
CA ARG A 340 26.15 3.19 13.78
C ARG A 340 25.05 2.15 13.83
N ILE A 341 24.60 1.69 12.67
CA ILE A 341 23.46 0.78 12.55
C ILE A 341 23.96 -0.65 12.75
N LYS A 342 23.31 -1.36 13.66
CA LYS A 342 23.55 -2.77 13.96
C LYS A 342 22.27 -3.43 14.45
N THR A 343 22.25 -4.75 14.35
CA THR A 343 21.23 -5.61 14.96
C THR A 343 21.70 -6.09 16.34
N GLU A 344 20.77 -6.49 17.17
CA GLU A 344 21.04 -7.10 18.48
C GLU A 344 21.51 -8.56 18.29
N SER A 345 20.88 -9.29 17.38
CA SER A 345 21.23 -10.66 17.03
C SER A 345 22.08 -10.71 15.75
N ASP A 346 22.97 -11.69 15.65
CA ASP A 346 23.77 -11.92 14.43
C ASP A 346 22.96 -12.60 13.31
N GLN A 347 21.90 -13.31 13.68
CA GLN A 347 21.04 -14.07 12.77
C GLN A 347 19.56 -13.95 13.16
N LEU A 348 18.69 -13.75 12.18
CA LEU A 348 17.25 -13.84 12.37
C LEU A 348 16.81 -15.26 12.74
N LEU A 349 15.81 -15.35 13.60
CA LEU A 349 15.15 -16.60 13.90
C LEU A 349 14.50 -17.16 12.63
N PRO A 350 14.61 -18.48 12.37
CA PRO A 350 13.87 -19.11 11.28
C PRO A 350 12.37 -18.83 11.36
N GLN A 351 11.80 -18.81 12.57
CA GLN A 351 10.39 -18.49 12.80
C GLN A 351 10.02 -17.08 12.37
N ALA A 352 10.94 -16.13 12.25
CA ALA A 352 10.63 -14.79 11.77
C ALA A 352 10.41 -14.73 10.25
N ILE A 353 10.84 -15.75 9.49
CA ILE A 353 10.74 -15.80 8.02
C ILE A 353 9.83 -16.92 7.50
N VAL A 354 9.38 -17.82 8.37
CA VAL A 354 8.45 -18.90 7.99
C VAL A 354 7.08 -18.31 7.72
N VAL A 355 6.62 -18.42 6.49
CA VAL A 355 5.27 -17.98 6.10
C VAL A 355 4.24 -18.92 6.70
N ASP A 356 3.29 -18.35 7.42
CA ASP A 356 2.18 -19.09 7.98
C ASP A 356 1.18 -19.55 6.90
N LYS A 357 0.65 -20.77 7.06
CA LYS A 357 -0.27 -21.38 6.10
C LYS A 357 -1.71 -21.27 6.58
N ASP A 358 -2.61 -20.87 5.69
CA ASP A 358 -4.05 -20.91 5.97
C ASP A 358 -4.51 -22.37 6.08
N THR A 359 -5.47 -22.63 6.95
CA THR A 359 -6.04 -23.98 7.15
C THR A 359 -7.53 -24.04 6.82
N PHE A 360 -8.17 -22.88 6.63
CA PHE A 360 -9.56 -22.78 6.21
C PHE A 360 -9.61 -22.43 4.72
N TYR A 361 -10.26 -23.28 3.95
CA TYR A 361 -10.43 -23.12 2.50
C TYR A 361 -11.91 -23.26 2.17
N ASP A 362 -12.54 -22.16 1.74
CA ASP A 362 -13.90 -22.22 1.21
C ASP A 362 -13.86 -22.28 -0.33
N SER A 363 -14.08 -23.46 -0.89
CA SER A 363 -14.18 -23.66 -2.33
C SER A 363 -15.61 -23.47 -2.87
N THR A 364 -16.60 -23.30 -2.00
CA THR A 364 -18.02 -23.22 -2.38
C THR A 364 -18.39 -21.84 -2.91
N HIS A 365 -17.58 -20.82 -2.61
CA HIS A 365 -17.75 -19.45 -3.09
C HIS A 365 -16.49 -18.97 -3.83
N ALA A 366 -16.21 -19.58 -5.00
CA ALA A 366 -15.05 -19.22 -5.83
C ALA A 366 -15.00 -17.74 -6.26
N ASP A 367 -16.14 -17.03 -6.19
CA ASP A 367 -16.29 -15.62 -6.54
C ASP A 367 -16.46 -14.68 -5.32
N THR A 368 -16.42 -15.18 -4.07
CA THR A 368 -16.46 -14.30 -2.89
C THR A 368 -15.06 -14.05 -2.33
N LEU A 369 -14.82 -12.82 -1.88
CA LEU A 369 -13.62 -12.42 -1.16
C LEU A 369 -13.61 -13.07 0.24
N SER A 370 -13.27 -14.36 0.36
CA SER A 370 -12.85 -14.93 1.63
C SER A 370 -11.45 -14.39 1.95
N VAL A 371 -11.38 -13.22 2.57
CA VAL A 371 -10.12 -12.58 2.98
C VAL A 371 -9.98 -12.78 4.48
N ASP A 372 -8.85 -13.36 4.92
CA ASP A 372 -8.45 -13.28 6.31
C ASP A 372 -8.17 -11.81 6.65
N ILE A 373 -9.13 -11.20 7.34
CA ILE A 373 -9.09 -9.79 7.73
C ILE A 373 -7.95 -9.49 8.71
N ASN A 374 -7.40 -10.50 9.38
CA ASN A 374 -6.29 -10.34 10.30
C ASN A 374 -4.95 -10.19 9.58
N ARG A 375 -4.83 -10.66 8.33
CA ARG A 375 -3.57 -10.61 7.55
C ARG A 375 -3.41 -9.36 6.69
N GLY A 376 -4.43 -8.52 6.57
CA GLY A 376 -4.39 -7.30 5.76
C GLY A 376 -3.94 -7.55 4.30
N ALA A 377 -4.04 -8.78 3.80
CA ALA A 377 -3.66 -9.16 2.46
C ALA A 377 -4.76 -8.72 1.49
N LYS A 378 -4.39 -8.12 0.36
CA LYS A 378 -5.34 -7.99 -0.76
C LYS A 378 -5.69 -9.42 -1.22
N PRO A 379 -6.94 -9.70 -1.61
CA PRO A 379 -7.23 -10.91 -2.35
C PRO A 379 -6.31 -10.94 -3.57
N ILE A 380 -5.63 -12.07 -3.78
CA ILE A 380 -4.98 -12.34 -5.04
C ILE A 380 -6.10 -12.32 -6.07
N ASN A 381 -6.10 -11.32 -6.94
CA ASN A 381 -7.00 -11.26 -8.07
C ASN A 381 -6.59 -12.41 -9.01
N ARG A 382 -7.10 -13.62 -8.75
CA ARG A 382 -7.15 -14.65 -9.79
C ARG A 382 -8.11 -14.08 -10.79
N GLY A 383 -7.58 -13.50 -11.87
CA GLY A 383 -8.38 -12.90 -12.93
C GLY A 383 -9.52 -13.84 -13.25
N SER A 384 -10.76 -13.34 -13.20
CA SER A 384 -11.90 -14.18 -13.53
C SER A 384 -11.64 -14.74 -14.92
N THR A 385 -11.56 -16.06 -15.01
CA THR A 385 -11.66 -16.72 -16.31
C THR A 385 -13.09 -16.49 -16.74
N SER A 386 -13.30 -15.36 -17.41
CA SER A 386 -14.59 -14.96 -17.95
C SER A 386 -15.14 -16.11 -18.79
N LEU A 387 -16.19 -16.77 -18.29
CA LEU A 387 -16.93 -17.80 -19.02
C LEU A 387 -17.52 -17.25 -20.33
N LEU A 388 -17.51 -15.93 -20.56
CA LEU A 388 -17.91 -15.31 -21.83
C LEU A 388 -17.04 -15.77 -23.00
N ILE A 389 -15.74 -16.03 -22.80
CA ILE A 389 -14.85 -16.45 -23.90
C ILE A 389 -15.21 -17.87 -24.40
N PRO A 390 -15.30 -18.91 -23.54
CA PRO A 390 -15.77 -20.21 -23.99
C PRO A 390 -17.22 -20.17 -24.49
N PHE A 391 -18.09 -19.33 -23.92
CA PHE A 391 -19.47 -19.19 -24.39
C PHE A 391 -19.57 -18.56 -25.78
N LEU A 392 -18.78 -17.52 -26.07
CA LEU A 392 -18.69 -16.91 -27.40
C LEU A 392 -18.10 -17.86 -28.44
N ILE A 393 -17.11 -18.69 -28.05
CA ILE A 393 -16.56 -19.73 -28.92
C ILE A 393 -17.63 -20.79 -29.24
N ILE A 394 -18.40 -21.23 -28.26
CA ILE A 394 -19.50 -22.18 -28.47
C ILE A 394 -20.58 -21.58 -29.38
N ILE A 395 -20.99 -20.33 -29.15
CA ILE A 395 -21.94 -19.62 -30.03
C ILE A 395 -21.40 -19.52 -31.45
N PHE A 396 -20.12 -19.17 -31.62
CA PHE A 396 -19.50 -19.08 -32.94
C PHE A 396 -19.46 -20.44 -33.66
N ILE A 397 -19.16 -21.53 -32.94
CA ILE A 397 -19.18 -22.89 -33.49
C ILE A 397 -20.60 -23.29 -33.89
N ILE A 398 -21.62 -23.00 -33.06
CA ILE A 398 -23.02 -23.30 -33.37
C ILE A 398 -23.49 -22.52 -34.61
N ILE A 399 -23.17 -21.22 -34.69
CA ILE A 399 -23.50 -20.39 -35.86
C ILE A 399 -22.80 -20.91 -37.12
N SER A 400 -21.51 -21.29 -37.01
CA SER A 400 -20.76 -21.85 -38.14
C SER A 400 -21.31 -23.20 -38.61
N PHE A 401 -21.81 -24.02 -37.67
CA PHE A 401 -22.44 -25.31 -37.98
C PHE A 401 -23.81 -25.13 -38.65
N LEU A 402 -24.64 -24.20 -38.16
CA LEU A 402 -25.94 -23.87 -38.76
C LEU A 402 -25.80 -23.29 -40.18
N LEU A 403 -24.78 -22.45 -40.41
CA LEU A 403 -24.50 -21.90 -41.74
C LEU A 403 -23.99 -22.95 -42.75
N LYS A 404 -23.41 -24.07 -42.29
CA LYS A 404 -22.98 -25.18 -43.15
C LYS A 404 -24.10 -26.16 -43.53
N ILE A 405 -25.20 -26.20 -42.77
CA ILE A 405 -26.35 -27.08 -43.04
C ILE A 405 -27.34 -26.43 -44.02
N GLY A 406 -27.24 -25.11 -44.23
CA GLY A 406 -28.09 -24.34 -45.14
C GLY A 406 -27.63 -24.27 -46.60
N HIS A 407 -26.66 -25.10 -47.02
CA HIS A 407 -26.17 -25.18 -48.40
C HIS A 407 -26.32 -26.58 -49.00
#